data_AF-A0A3M1HD77-F1
#
_entry.id   AF-A0A3M1HD77-F1
#
_cell.length_a   1.000
_cell.length_b   1.000
_cell.length_c   1.000
_cell.angle_alpha   90.00
_cell.angle_beta   90.00
_cell.angle_gamma   90.00
#
_symmetry.space_group_name_H-M   'P 1'
#
loop_
_entity.id
_entity.type
_entity.pdbx_description
1 polymer ?
#
loop_
_entity_poly.entity_id
_entity_poly.type
_entity_poly.pdbx_seq_one_letter_code
_entity_poly.pdbx_strand_id
1 'polypeptide(L)'
;MDATFCTDPDRSLTQASARRVPPLLGLILVVYLLLGAFYALLTPLWQTPDEPAHFNYVRHMAETLQLPVLQPGDYDQAYLETIKARKFPAEMSVERIRYEGHQPPLYYALVTPFYWLTEPSGIRLQVWVLRLLGVVLGAGVVLLIWASCRRLCPSQPDLALAAAGFAAFLPMHVAMMAAVNNDTLAELLIAAGVFRLLGHLRDGPAGRGWFLTGLVVGLALLTKLQAYILVPLAAGVWLWQAARIHMVGRERWRTALAVGLPALLLGLPWWARNMLVYGPGDPMGLVRHDAVVTGQPRTAAWILEQGLGAYGERLVSFTFRSFWGVFGWLGV
;
A
#
# COMPACT_ATOMS: atom_id res chain seq x y z
N MET A 1 -41.45 11.35 34.47
CA MET A 1 -40.63 10.13 34.66
C MET A 1 -39.27 10.46 34.10
N ASP A 2 -38.41 10.97 34.98
CA ASP A 2 -37.11 11.54 34.64
C ASP A 2 -36.11 10.43 34.32
N ALA A 3 -35.56 10.47 33.11
CA ALA A 3 -34.43 9.66 32.71
C ALA A 3 -33.14 10.37 33.16
N THR A 4 -32.70 10.06 34.37
CA THR A 4 -31.36 10.37 34.87
C THR A 4 -30.31 9.80 33.90
N PHE A 5 -29.66 10.70 33.16
CA PHE A 5 -28.40 10.43 32.48
C PHE A 5 -27.35 10.09 33.53
N CYS A 6 -27.17 8.80 33.80
CA CYS A 6 -26.01 8.30 34.52
C CYS A 6 -24.79 8.50 33.60
N THR A 7 -24.12 9.63 33.75
CA THR A 7 -22.81 9.85 33.15
C THR A 7 -21.83 9.00 33.93
N ASP A 8 -21.56 7.82 33.40
CA ASP A 8 -20.60 6.87 33.95
C ASP A 8 -19.22 7.53 34.11
N PRO A 9 -18.77 7.84 35.35
CA PRO A 9 -17.51 8.53 35.60
C PRO A 9 -16.30 7.66 35.21
N ASP A 10 -16.48 6.33 35.13
CA ASP A 10 -15.44 5.37 34.76
C ASP A 10 -15.06 5.45 33.27
N ARG A 11 -15.97 5.96 32.43
CA ARG A 11 -15.71 6.23 31.00
C ARG A 11 -14.66 7.31 30.79
N SER A 12 -14.51 8.25 31.73
CA SER A 12 -13.58 9.38 31.62
C SER A 12 -12.15 9.00 32.03
N LEU A 13 -12.01 8.18 33.09
CA LEU A 13 -10.71 7.70 33.58
C LEU A 13 -10.11 6.61 32.67
N THR A 14 -10.93 5.72 32.11
CA THR A 14 -10.49 4.75 31.10
C THR A 14 -10.09 5.42 29.77
N GLN A 15 -10.74 6.52 29.37
CA GLN A 15 -10.37 7.29 28.18
C GLN A 15 -9.03 8.04 28.30
N ALA A 16 -8.65 8.48 29.51
CA ALA A 16 -7.38 9.16 29.74
C ALA A 16 -6.17 8.20 29.65
N SER A 17 -6.32 6.97 30.14
CA SER A 17 -5.34 5.88 29.98
C SER A 17 -5.21 5.41 28.51
N ALA A 18 -6.31 5.42 27.76
CA ALA A 18 -6.36 4.96 26.37
C ALA A 18 -5.58 5.84 25.36
N ARG A 19 -5.12 7.03 25.75
CA ARG A 19 -4.41 7.96 24.85
C ARG A 19 -2.89 7.82 24.86
N ARG A 20 -2.30 7.17 25.87
CA ARG A 20 -0.85 6.98 25.91
C ARG A 20 -0.47 5.76 25.08
N VAL A 21 0.48 5.96 24.17
CA VAL A 21 1.16 4.84 23.49
C VAL A 21 1.78 3.97 24.57
N PRO A 22 1.41 2.68 24.69
CA PRO A 22 1.99 1.84 25.72
C PRO A 22 3.50 1.71 25.46
N PRO A 23 4.36 1.73 26.51
CA PRO A 23 5.81 1.63 26.34
C PRO A 23 6.25 0.46 25.45
N LEU A 24 5.52 -0.67 25.54
CA LEU A 24 5.75 -1.84 24.71
C LEU A 24 5.50 -1.58 23.21
N LEU A 25 4.49 -0.80 22.83
CA LEU A 25 4.31 -0.40 21.44
C LEU A 25 5.46 0.50 20.98
N GLY A 26 5.94 1.40 21.84
CA GLY A 26 7.14 2.18 21.57
C GLY A 26 8.35 1.29 21.29
N LEU A 27 8.56 0.25 22.10
CA LEU A 27 9.61 -0.74 21.88
C LEU A 27 9.43 -1.52 20.56
N ILE A 28 8.21 -1.98 20.25
CA ILE A 28 7.90 -2.66 18.99
C ILE A 28 8.29 -1.79 17.80
N LEU A 29 7.93 -0.51 17.82
CA LEU A 29 8.24 0.42 16.74
C LEU A 29 9.74 0.68 16.61
N VAL A 30 10.45 0.85 17.73
CA VAL A 30 11.91 1.03 17.70
C VAL A 30 12.59 -0.19 17.11
N VAL A 31 12.22 -1.40 17.54
CA VAL A 31 12.79 -2.65 17.00
C VAL A 31 12.44 -2.80 15.52
N TYR A 32 11.20 -2.51 15.12
CA TYR A 32 10.78 -2.50 13.72
C TYR A 32 11.62 -1.55 12.87
N LEU A 33 11.82 -0.32 13.32
CA LEU A 33 12.61 0.69 12.60
C LEU A 33 14.07 0.24 12.45
N LEU A 34 14.65 -0.39 13.48
CA LEU A 34 16.00 -0.95 13.42
C LEU A 34 16.09 -2.10 12.42
N LEU A 35 15.14 -3.05 12.46
CA LEU A 35 15.09 -4.17 11.51
C LEU A 35 14.88 -3.67 10.08
N GLY A 36 13.95 -2.74 9.88
CA GLY A 36 13.69 -2.11 8.58
C GLY A 36 14.91 -1.35 8.06
N ALA A 37 15.63 -0.63 8.92
CA ALA A 37 16.89 0.02 8.54
C ALA A 37 17.96 -1.01 8.14
N PHE A 38 18.08 -2.13 8.85
CA PHE A 38 18.98 -3.22 8.44
C PHE A 38 18.60 -3.77 7.06
N TYR A 39 17.33 -4.07 6.81
CA TYR A 39 16.89 -4.49 5.47
C TYR A 39 17.17 -3.43 4.42
N ALA A 40 16.88 -2.16 4.70
CA ALA A 40 17.04 -1.06 3.75
C ALA A 40 18.51 -0.87 3.32
N LEU A 41 19.43 -0.98 4.28
CA LEU A 41 20.86 -0.71 4.10
C LEU A 41 21.66 -1.93 3.63
N LEU A 42 21.33 -3.13 4.14
CA LEU A 42 22.09 -4.35 3.90
C LEU A 42 21.60 -5.15 2.68
N THR A 43 20.35 -4.99 2.26
CA THR A 43 19.87 -5.61 1.02
C THR A 43 20.62 -4.99 -0.15
N PRO A 44 21.32 -5.77 -0.99
CA PRO A 44 22.03 -5.22 -2.14
C PRO A 44 21.07 -4.47 -3.08
N LEU A 45 21.60 -3.51 -3.83
CA LEU A 45 20.81 -2.75 -4.79
C LEU A 45 20.12 -3.71 -5.77
N TRP A 46 18.86 -3.43 -6.07
CA TRP A 46 18.09 -4.13 -7.11
C TRP A 46 17.75 -5.58 -6.83
N GLN A 47 18.10 -6.11 -5.64
CA GLN A 47 17.73 -7.49 -5.30
C GLN A 47 16.29 -7.62 -4.80
N THR A 48 15.63 -6.53 -4.42
CA THR A 48 14.20 -6.57 -4.15
C THR A 48 13.40 -6.62 -5.46
N PRO A 49 12.33 -7.42 -5.58
CA PRO A 49 11.51 -7.48 -6.79
C PRO A 49 11.02 -6.10 -7.21
N ASP A 50 11.04 -5.85 -8.52
CA ASP A 50 10.49 -4.67 -9.19
C ASP A 50 11.08 -3.31 -8.76
N GLU A 51 11.97 -3.28 -7.76
CA GLU A 51 12.61 -2.08 -7.23
C GLU A 51 13.29 -1.21 -8.29
N PRO A 52 14.02 -1.76 -9.29
CA PRO A 52 14.58 -0.93 -10.34
C PRO A 52 13.52 -0.22 -11.19
N ALA A 53 12.38 -0.88 -11.45
CA ALA A 53 11.29 -0.30 -12.22
C ALA A 53 10.63 0.86 -11.47
N HIS A 54 10.37 0.69 -10.17
CA HIS A 54 9.84 1.76 -9.33
C HIS A 54 10.83 2.91 -9.16
N PHE A 55 12.12 2.62 -8.96
CA PHE A 55 13.16 3.65 -8.89
C PHE A 55 13.24 4.46 -10.20
N ASN A 56 13.17 3.78 -11.35
CA ASN A 56 13.17 4.45 -12.65
C ASN A 56 11.93 5.31 -12.90
N TYR A 57 10.79 4.97 -12.29
CA TYR A 57 9.61 5.84 -12.28
C TYR A 57 9.92 7.13 -11.51
N VAL A 58 10.42 7.01 -10.26
CA VAL A 58 10.78 8.19 -9.44
C VAL A 58 11.77 9.07 -10.19
N ARG A 59 12.83 8.48 -10.74
CA ARG A 59 13.84 9.18 -11.54
C ARG A 59 13.23 9.91 -12.75
N HIS A 60 12.38 9.24 -13.52
CA HIS A 60 11.71 9.88 -14.67
C HIS A 60 10.87 11.08 -14.24
N MET A 61 10.09 10.95 -13.16
CA MET A 61 9.29 12.05 -12.64
C MET A 61 10.17 13.20 -12.14
N ALA A 62 11.26 12.87 -11.44
CA ALA A 62 12.21 13.83 -10.89
C ALA A 62 12.94 14.64 -11.98
N GLU A 63 13.34 13.99 -13.07
CA GLU A 63 14.13 14.59 -14.14
C GLU A 63 13.27 15.33 -15.18
N THR A 64 12.06 14.83 -15.46
CA THR A 64 11.23 15.36 -16.56
C THR A 64 10.02 16.15 -16.09
N LEU A 65 9.65 16.05 -14.81
CA LEU A 65 8.39 16.56 -14.24
C LEU A 65 7.14 16.03 -14.97
N GLN A 66 7.26 14.87 -15.62
CA GLN A 66 6.19 14.21 -16.35
C GLN A 66 5.91 12.81 -15.79
N LEU A 67 4.69 12.34 -16.01
CA LEU A 67 4.32 10.96 -15.68
C LEU A 67 4.79 10.03 -16.81
N PRO A 68 5.43 8.90 -16.49
CA PRO A 68 5.92 7.98 -17.50
C PRO A 68 4.79 7.43 -18.36
N VAL A 69 5.10 7.18 -19.63
CA VAL A 69 4.22 6.50 -20.58
C VAL A 69 4.86 5.17 -20.90
N LEU A 70 4.14 4.08 -20.66
CA LEU A 70 4.64 2.73 -20.89
C LEU A 70 4.76 2.46 -22.40
N GLN A 71 5.96 2.03 -22.83
CA GLN A 71 6.34 1.86 -24.22
C GLN A 71 6.95 0.47 -24.49
N PRO A 72 6.89 -0.02 -25.74
CA PRO A 72 7.64 -1.21 -26.13
C PRO A 72 9.13 -1.00 -25.83
N GLY A 73 9.77 -2.00 -25.21
CA GLY A 73 11.17 -1.92 -24.79
C GLY A 73 11.37 -1.56 -23.31
N ASP A 74 10.33 -1.09 -22.60
CA ASP A 74 10.37 -0.87 -21.14
C ASP A 74 10.40 -2.19 -20.34
N TYR A 75 10.19 -3.32 -21.02
CA TYR A 75 10.29 -4.68 -20.52
C TYR A 75 11.07 -5.57 -21.48
N ASP A 76 12.07 -6.30 -20.97
CA ASP A 76 12.82 -7.33 -21.68
C ASP A 76 13.01 -8.53 -20.75
N GLN A 77 12.21 -9.60 -20.96
CA GLN A 77 12.24 -10.80 -20.14
C GLN A 77 13.63 -11.46 -20.13
N ALA A 78 14.25 -11.62 -21.30
CA ALA A 78 15.51 -12.34 -21.44
C ALA A 78 16.64 -11.60 -20.72
N TYR A 79 16.66 -10.27 -20.85
CA TYR A 79 17.59 -9.46 -20.08
C TYR A 79 17.31 -9.52 -18.58
N LEU A 80 16.04 -9.41 -18.18
CA LEU A 80 15.67 -9.43 -16.77
C LEU A 80 16.07 -10.75 -16.12
N GLU A 81 15.87 -11.90 -16.78
CA GLU A 81 16.37 -13.19 -16.29
C GLU A 81 17.90 -13.21 -16.17
N THR A 82 18.59 -12.69 -17.19
CA THR A 82 20.06 -12.66 -17.20
C THR A 82 20.63 -11.79 -16.08
N ILE A 83 20.10 -10.57 -15.87
CA ILE A 83 20.60 -9.65 -14.85
C ILE A 83 20.28 -10.16 -13.44
N LYS A 84 19.11 -10.78 -13.24
CA LYS A 84 18.73 -11.44 -11.97
C LYS A 84 19.68 -12.60 -11.65
N ALA A 85 19.92 -13.49 -12.62
CA ALA A 85 20.82 -14.64 -12.45
C ALA A 85 22.25 -14.20 -12.10
N ARG A 86 22.71 -13.07 -12.66
CA ARG A 86 24.02 -12.48 -12.37
C ARG A 86 24.04 -11.55 -11.14
N LYS A 87 22.92 -11.41 -10.43
CA LYS A 87 22.77 -10.58 -9.22
C LYS A 87 23.14 -9.09 -9.43
N PHE A 88 22.72 -8.50 -10.54
CA PHE A 88 22.87 -7.07 -10.85
C PHE A 88 24.33 -6.57 -10.78
N PRO A 89 25.24 -7.11 -11.61
CA PRO A 89 26.61 -6.66 -11.64
C PRO A 89 26.70 -5.24 -12.25
N ALA A 90 27.75 -4.48 -11.89
CA ALA A 90 27.83 -3.05 -12.19
C ALA A 90 27.83 -2.72 -13.70
N GLU A 91 28.29 -3.65 -14.55
CA GLU A 91 28.30 -3.50 -16.00
C GLU A 91 26.91 -3.67 -16.66
N MET A 92 25.91 -4.17 -15.94
CA MET A 92 24.55 -4.35 -16.44
C MET A 92 23.62 -3.24 -15.94
N SER A 93 23.18 -2.39 -16.86
CA SER A 93 22.32 -1.24 -16.55
C SER A 93 20.88 -1.63 -16.20
N VAL A 94 20.32 -1.02 -15.16
CA VAL A 94 18.90 -1.16 -14.80
C VAL A 94 17.98 -0.14 -15.48
N GLU A 95 18.52 0.78 -16.27
CA GLU A 95 17.76 1.95 -16.75
C GLU A 95 16.61 1.61 -17.70
N ARG A 96 16.72 0.51 -18.44
CA ARG A 96 15.67 0.02 -19.34
C ARG A 96 14.54 -0.71 -18.63
N ILE A 97 14.66 -0.97 -17.33
CA ILE A 97 13.64 -1.68 -16.55
C ILE A 97 12.59 -0.64 -16.13
N ARG A 98 11.52 -0.45 -16.91
CA ARG A 98 10.54 0.65 -16.69
C ARG A 98 9.08 0.20 -16.75
N TYR A 99 8.84 -1.10 -16.65
CA TYR A 99 7.52 -1.70 -16.83
C TYR A 99 6.46 -1.26 -15.82
N GLU A 100 6.85 -0.70 -14.67
CA GLU A 100 5.94 -0.11 -13.67
C GLU A 100 5.42 1.29 -14.03
N GLY A 101 5.77 1.83 -15.21
CA GLY A 101 5.34 3.15 -15.68
C GLY A 101 3.83 3.33 -15.84
N HIS A 102 3.04 2.25 -15.78
CA HIS A 102 1.58 2.30 -15.80
C HIS A 102 0.94 2.52 -14.41
N GLN A 103 1.72 2.46 -13.33
CA GLN A 103 1.18 2.58 -11.97
C GLN A 103 0.70 4.01 -11.66
N PRO A 104 -0.32 4.16 -10.80
CA PRO A 104 -0.76 5.46 -10.30
C PRO A 104 0.36 6.27 -9.61
N PRO A 105 0.35 7.61 -9.69
CA PRO A 105 1.55 8.42 -9.47
C PRO A 105 1.85 8.79 -8.02
N LEU A 106 0.94 8.56 -7.05
CA LEU A 106 1.02 9.20 -5.73
C LEU A 106 2.27 8.82 -4.94
N TYR A 107 2.62 7.53 -4.90
CA TYR A 107 3.81 7.06 -4.20
C TYR A 107 5.07 7.72 -4.78
N TYR A 108 5.19 7.75 -6.10
CA TYR A 108 6.34 8.31 -6.78
C TYR A 108 6.45 9.82 -6.52
N ALA A 109 5.34 10.54 -6.63
CA ALA A 109 5.30 11.98 -6.31
C ALA A 109 5.66 12.28 -4.86
N LEU A 110 5.27 11.42 -3.91
CA LEU A 110 5.61 11.55 -2.50
C LEU A 110 7.11 11.43 -2.25
N VAL A 111 7.79 10.52 -2.96
CA VAL A 111 9.21 10.22 -2.73
C VAL A 111 10.17 11.05 -3.60
N THR A 112 9.70 11.63 -4.70
CA THR A 112 10.48 12.49 -5.60
C THR A 112 11.25 13.62 -4.89
N PRO A 113 10.69 14.37 -3.92
CA PRO A 113 11.46 15.39 -3.19
C PRO A 113 12.70 14.84 -2.50
N PHE A 114 12.64 13.62 -1.98
CA PHE A 114 13.77 12.97 -1.31
C PHE A 114 14.80 12.45 -2.30
N TYR A 115 14.37 12.07 -3.52
CA TYR A 115 15.27 11.81 -4.62
C TYR A 115 16.10 13.06 -4.96
N TRP A 116 15.47 14.24 -5.13
CA TRP A 116 16.20 15.49 -5.41
C TRP A 116 17.21 15.85 -4.31
N LEU A 117 16.84 15.68 -3.03
CA LEU A 117 17.76 15.95 -1.91
C LEU A 117 19.00 15.05 -1.91
N THR A 118 18.91 13.86 -2.50
CA THR A 118 19.98 12.86 -2.53
C THR A 118 20.63 12.72 -3.90
N GLU A 119 20.13 13.41 -4.92
CA GLU A 119 20.63 13.38 -6.29
C GLU A 119 22.16 13.54 -6.38
N PRO A 120 22.79 14.53 -5.70
CA PRO A 120 24.25 14.75 -5.79
C PRO A 120 25.10 13.66 -5.12
N SER A 121 24.48 12.78 -4.32
CA SER A 121 25.18 11.83 -3.44
C SER A 121 25.31 10.41 -4.02
N GLY A 122 24.82 10.21 -5.25
CA GLY A 122 24.90 8.94 -5.97
C GLY A 122 23.77 7.95 -5.64
N ILE A 123 23.62 6.97 -6.53
CA ILE A 123 22.46 6.05 -6.57
C ILE A 123 22.25 5.24 -5.29
N ARG A 124 23.34 4.91 -4.58
CA ARG A 124 23.26 4.12 -3.35
C ARG A 124 22.54 4.88 -2.24
N LEU A 125 22.90 6.14 -2.01
CA LEU A 125 22.26 6.94 -0.97
C LEU A 125 20.80 7.24 -1.33
N GLN A 126 20.53 7.50 -2.62
CA GLN A 126 19.16 7.69 -3.11
C GLN A 126 18.29 6.48 -2.76
N VAL A 127 18.71 5.27 -3.16
CA VAL A 127 17.95 4.04 -2.85
C VAL A 127 17.79 3.83 -1.35
N TRP A 128 18.84 4.03 -0.55
CA TRP A 128 18.75 3.90 0.91
C TRP A 128 17.73 4.85 1.52
N VAL A 129 17.74 6.12 1.14
CA VAL A 129 16.77 7.10 1.65
C VAL A 129 15.36 6.72 1.23
N LEU A 130 15.14 6.34 -0.02
CA LEU A 130 13.81 5.92 -0.49
C LEU A 130 13.30 4.68 0.24
N ARG A 131 14.16 3.67 0.48
CA ARG A 131 13.82 2.48 1.28
C ARG A 131 13.48 2.85 2.73
N LEU A 132 14.26 3.73 3.36
CA LEU A 132 14.01 4.18 4.73
C LEU A 132 12.68 4.95 4.86
N LEU A 133 12.27 5.68 3.84
CA LEU A 133 10.92 6.29 3.81
C LEU A 133 9.84 5.21 3.82
N GLY A 134 9.99 4.14 3.03
CA GLY A 134 9.11 2.98 3.07
C GLY A 134 9.00 2.37 4.47
N VAL A 135 10.12 2.23 5.17
CA VAL A 135 10.16 1.75 6.57
C VAL A 135 9.37 2.69 7.49
N VAL A 136 9.50 4.01 7.34
CA VAL A 136 8.72 4.98 8.13
C VAL A 136 7.21 4.83 7.83
N LEU A 137 6.82 4.63 6.58
CA LEU A 137 5.41 4.37 6.22
C LEU A 137 4.92 3.07 6.87
N GLY A 138 5.72 2.01 6.86
CA GLY A 138 5.38 0.74 7.50
C GLY A 138 5.28 0.84 9.03
N ALA A 139 6.03 1.73 9.70
CA ALA A 139 5.79 2.03 11.12
C ALA A 139 4.40 2.65 11.34
N GLY A 140 3.93 3.47 10.39
CA GLY A 140 2.56 3.97 10.35
C GLY A 140 1.53 2.86 10.17
N VAL A 141 1.81 1.84 9.36
CA VAL A 141 0.97 0.64 9.22
C VAL A 141 0.85 -0.10 10.56
N VAL A 142 1.98 -0.38 11.23
CA VAL A 142 2.00 -1.05 12.55
C VAL A 142 1.17 -0.29 13.58
N LEU A 143 1.29 1.04 13.61
CA LEU A 143 0.48 1.91 14.46
C LEU A 143 -1.02 1.81 14.15
N LEU A 144 -1.40 1.80 12.87
CA LEU A 144 -2.80 1.71 12.45
C LEU A 144 -3.40 0.33 12.72
N ILE A 145 -2.61 -0.75 12.61
CA ILE A 145 -3.01 -2.11 13.01
C ILE A 145 -3.30 -2.12 14.51
N TRP A 146 -2.36 -1.66 15.34
CA TRP A 146 -2.57 -1.54 16.78
C TRP A 146 -3.84 -0.73 17.11
N ALA A 147 -3.99 0.45 16.49
CA ALA A 147 -5.10 1.34 16.76
C ALA A 147 -6.44 0.75 16.30
N SER A 148 -6.46 0.01 15.19
CA SER A 148 -7.63 -0.71 14.69
C SER A 148 -8.04 -1.84 15.64
N CYS A 149 -7.08 -2.62 16.13
CA CYS A 149 -7.33 -3.67 17.12
C CYS A 149 -7.81 -3.11 18.46
N ARG A 150 -7.24 -2.00 18.95
CA ARG A 150 -7.75 -1.30 20.15
C ARG A 150 -9.18 -0.79 19.96
N ARG A 151 -9.54 -0.42 18.72
CA ARG A 151 -10.91 -0.02 18.38
C ARG A 151 -11.85 -1.22 18.26
N LEU A 152 -11.40 -2.39 17.83
CA LEU A 152 -12.25 -3.59 17.71
C LEU A 152 -12.44 -4.32 19.04
N CYS A 153 -11.37 -4.47 19.82
CA CYS A 153 -11.32 -5.28 21.04
C CYS A 153 -10.80 -4.46 22.23
N PRO A 154 -11.60 -3.53 22.79
CA PRO A 154 -11.15 -2.60 23.84
C PRO A 154 -10.72 -3.33 25.12
N SER A 155 -11.39 -4.43 25.43
CA SER A 155 -11.18 -5.29 26.59
C SER A 155 -9.93 -6.16 26.47
N GLN A 156 -9.30 -6.25 25.29
CA GLN A 156 -8.12 -7.08 25.04
C GLN A 156 -6.97 -6.24 24.47
N PRO A 157 -6.34 -5.35 25.27
CA PRO A 157 -5.20 -4.54 24.83
C PRO A 157 -4.04 -5.38 24.26
N ASP A 158 -3.84 -6.57 24.82
CA ASP A 158 -2.75 -7.46 24.44
C ASP A 158 -2.92 -7.98 23.01
N LEU A 159 -4.16 -8.18 22.54
CA LEU A 159 -4.43 -8.57 21.15
C LEU A 159 -3.96 -7.50 20.17
N ALA A 160 -4.11 -6.21 20.52
CA ALA A 160 -3.63 -5.12 19.67
C ALA A 160 -2.10 -5.05 19.62
N LEU A 161 -1.44 -5.32 20.75
CA LEU A 161 0.01 -5.41 20.82
C LEU A 161 0.54 -6.63 20.06
N ALA A 162 -0.13 -7.77 20.17
CA ALA A 162 0.19 -8.99 19.44
C ALA A 162 0.02 -8.81 17.92
N ALA A 163 -1.07 -8.18 17.47
CA ALA A 163 -1.29 -7.90 16.05
C ALA A 163 -0.23 -6.93 15.49
N ALA A 164 0.10 -5.88 16.24
CA ALA A 164 1.14 -4.93 15.85
C ALA A 164 2.53 -5.56 15.86
N GLY A 165 2.86 -6.35 16.88
CA GLY A 165 4.11 -7.11 16.95
C GLY A 165 4.23 -8.14 15.83
N PHE A 166 3.15 -8.84 15.50
CA PHE A 166 3.11 -9.78 14.38
C PHE A 166 3.42 -9.08 13.06
N ALA A 167 2.74 -7.97 12.76
CA ALA A 167 3.02 -7.19 11.56
C ALA A 167 4.45 -6.61 11.57
N ALA A 168 4.90 -6.07 12.70
CA ALA A 168 6.23 -5.49 12.85
C ALA A 168 7.38 -6.49 12.70
N PHE A 169 7.15 -7.77 13.02
CA PHE A 169 8.21 -8.78 13.04
C PHE A 169 8.01 -9.88 12.01
N LEU A 170 7.03 -9.75 11.10
CA LEU A 170 6.88 -10.62 9.95
C LEU A 170 7.99 -10.30 8.92
N PRO A 171 8.95 -11.21 8.66
CA PRO A 171 10.14 -10.88 7.88
C PRO A 171 9.84 -10.37 6.47
N MET A 172 8.89 -11.00 5.77
CA MET A 172 8.48 -10.56 4.44
C MET A 172 7.91 -9.13 4.45
N HIS A 173 7.07 -8.80 5.43
CA HIS A 173 6.49 -7.47 5.54
C HIS A 173 7.57 -6.40 5.78
N VAL A 174 8.52 -6.65 6.68
CA VAL A 174 9.64 -5.72 6.91
C VAL A 174 10.49 -5.55 5.65
N ALA A 175 10.82 -6.64 4.95
CA ALA A 175 11.62 -6.59 3.73
C ALA A 175 10.91 -5.80 2.60
N MET A 176 9.60 -5.99 2.43
CA MET A 176 8.81 -5.26 1.43
C MET A 176 8.61 -3.78 1.79
N MET A 177 8.52 -3.45 3.08
CA MET A 177 8.50 -2.06 3.55
C MET A 177 9.85 -1.37 3.39
N ALA A 178 10.95 -2.12 3.38
CA ALA A 178 12.31 -1.63 3.20
C ALA A 178 12.77 -1.60 1.73
N ALA A 179 11.84 -1.38 0.80
CA ALA A 179 12.06 -1.44 -0.64
C ALA A 179 11.43 -0.23 -1.35
N VAL A 180 11.99 0.17 -2.50
CA VAL A 180 11.37 1.22 -3.32
C VAL A 180 10.20 0.63 -4.11
N ASN A 181 8.98 0.73 -3.58
CA ASN A 181 7.75 0.26 -4.24
C ASN A 181 6.50 1.03 -3.77
N ASN A 182 5.43 0.96 -4.56
CA ASN A 182 4.16 1.58 -4.21
C ASN A 182 3.30 0.76 -3.22
N ASP A 183 3.68 -0.48 -2.88
CA ASP A 183 2.98 -1.28 -1.86
C ASP A 183 3.07 -0.63 -0.48
N THR A 184 4.22 -0.04 -0.15
CA THR A 184 4.43 0.66 1.14
C THR A 184 3.34 1.70 1.44
N LEU A 185 3.08 2.61 0.49
CA LEU A 185 2.03 3.62 0.63
C LEU A 185 0.63 3.02 0.49
N ALA A 186 0.46 2.01 -0.38
CA ALA A 186 -0.84 1.36 -0.57
C ALA A 186 -1.32 0.71 0.73
N GLU A 187 -0.45 -0.05 1.41
CA GLU A 187 -0.76 -0.71 2.66
C GLU A 187 -1.08 0.31 3.77
N LEU A 188 -0.32 1.41 3.87
CA LEU A 188 -0.62 2.49 4.80
C LEU A 188 -2.02 3.08 4.58
N LEU A 189 -2.38 3.36 3.33
CA LEU A 189 -3.69 3.91 2.98
C LEU A 189 -4.81 2.90 3.18
N ILE A 190 -4.58 1.61 2.93
CA ILE A 190 -5.53 0.53 3.25
C ILE A 190 -5.74 0.45 4.77
N ALA A 191 -4.66 0.42 5.58
CA ALA A 191 -4.76 0.39 7.03
C ALA A 191 -5.47 1.63 7.58
N ALA A 192 -5.20 2.81 7.02
CA ALA A 192 -5.87 4.06 7.39
C ALA A 192 -7.36 4.02 7.01
N GLY A 193 -7.68 3.51 5.82
CA GLY A 193 -9.04 3.31 5.34
C GLY A 193 -9.82 2.38 6.26
N VAL A 194 -9.27 1.20 6.56
CA VAL A 194 -9.87 0.24 7.49
C VAL A 194 -10.07 0.87 8.87
N PHE A 195 -9.06 1.53 9.44
CA PHE A 195 -9.18 2.24 10.72
C PHE A 195 -10.34 3.24 10.70
N ARG A 196 -10.46 4.04 9.63
CA ARG A 196 -11.56 5.01 9.44
C ARG A 196 -12.92 4.34 9.38
N LEU A 197 -13.03 3.27 8.60
CA LEU A 197 -14.27 2.50 8.43
C LEU A 197 -14.71 1.85 9.74
N LEU A 198 -13.78 1.30 10.53
CA LEU A 198 -14.06 0.80 11.87
C LEU A 198 -14.59 1.89 12.81
N GLY A 199 -14.08 3.12 12.66
CA GLY A 199 -14.62 4.28 13.38
C GLY A 199 -16.09 4.55 13.03
N HIS A 200 -16.45 4.49 11.75
CA HIS A 200 -17.86 4.67 11.33
C HIS A 200 -18.77 3.55 11.83
N LEU A 201 -18.27 2.30 11.87
CA LEU A 201 -19.02 1.15 12.37
C LEU A 201 -19.29 1.25 13.89
N ARG A 202 -18.28 1.68 14.66
CA ARG A 202 -18.33 1.67 16.12
C ARG A 202 -18.86 2.97 16.71
N ASP A 203 -18.32 4.10 16.27
CA ASP A 203 -18.53 5.42 16.86
C ASP A 203 -19.67 6.19 16.15
N GLY A 204 -20.15 5.68 15.01
CA GLY A 204 -21.18 6.29 14.18
C GLY A 204 -20.63 7.33 13.19
N PRO A 205 -21.49 8.01 12.43
CA PRO A 205 -21.08 9.02 11.46
C PRO A 205 -20.44 10.22 12.16
N ALA A 206 -19.13 10.40 12.01
CA ALA A 206 -18.47 11.64 12.41
C ALA A 206 -18.70 12.71 11.33
N GLY A 207 -18.99 13.96 11.73
CA GLY A 207 -19.36 15.06 10.81
C GLY A 207 -18.52 15.14 9.53
N ARG A 208 -17.23 15.44 9.62
CA ARG A 208 -16.28 15.42 8.47
C ARG A 208 -15.67 14.03 8.20
N GLY A 209 -16.08 12.99 8.92
CA GLY A 209 -15.44 11.67 8.89
C GLY A 209 -15.56 10.96 7.54
N TRP A 210 -16.70 11.10 6.86
CA TRP A 210 -16.90 10.53 5.54
C TRP A 210 -16.07 11.24 4.46
N PHE A 211 -15.89 12.56 4.57
CA PHE A 211 -14.99 13.31 3.70
C PHE A 211 -13.54 12.83 3.78
N LEU A 212 -13.01 12.68 5.01
CA LEU A 212 -11.66 12.14 5.21
C LEU A 212 -11.53 10.69 4.72
N THR A 213 -12.60 9.89 4.82
CA THR A 213 -12.62 8.53 4.27
C THR A 213 -12.52 8.57 2.76
N GLY A 214 -13.29 9.45 2.10
CA GLY A 214 -13.21 9.66 0.67
C GLY A 214 -11.84 10.18 0.21
N LEU A 215 -11.18 11.02 1.01
CA LEU A 215 -9.80 11.46 0.74
C LEU A 215 -8.83 10.28 0.77
N VAL A 216 -8.88 9.45 1.81
CA VAL A 216 -8.03 8.25 1.91
C VAL A 216 -8.29 7.28 0.76
N VAL A 217 -9.56 7.07 0.40
CA VAL A 217 -9.93 6.27 -0.78
C VAL A 217 -9.32 6.87 -2.04
N GLY A 218 -9.49 8.17 -2.30
CA GLY A 218 -8.92 8.82 -3.48
C GLY A 218 -7.39 8.73 -3.56
N LEU A 219 -6.70 8.90 -2.43
CA LEU A 219 -5.24 8.71 -2.36
C LEU A 219 -4.85 7.25 -2.64
N ALA A 220 -5.62 6.28 -2.14
CA ALA A 220 -5.39 4.87 -2.41
C ALA A 220 -5.57 4.55 -3.91
N LEU A 221 -6.59 5.14 -4.55
CA LEU A 221 -6.82 5.02 -5.99
C LEU A 221 -5.66 5.56 -6.83
N LEU A 222 -4.98 6.59 -6.32
CA LEU A 222 -3.79 7.19 -6.91
C LEU A 222 -2.48 6.50 -6.51
N THR A 223 -2.52 5.41 -5.75
CA THR A 223 -1.31 4.69 -5.32
C THR A 223 -1.15 3.35 -6.01
N LYS A 224 -2.17 2.49 -5.94
CA LYS A 224 -2.08 1.11 -6.42
C LYS A 224 -3.45 0.50 -6.66
N LEU A 225 -3.60 -0.30 -7.71
CA LEU A 225 -4.87 -0.91 -8.09
C LEU A 225 -5.44 -1.81 -6.98
N GLN A 226 -4.59 -2.56 -6.28
CA GLN A 226 -5.00 -3.44 -5.18
C GLN A 226 -5.66 -2.66 -4.02
N ALA A 227 -5.32 -1.38 -3.85
CA ALA A 227 -5.92 -0.53 -2.83
C ALA A 227 -7.37 -0.09 -3.18
N TYR A 228 -7.85 -0.39 -4.38
CA TYR A 228 -9.23 -0.13 -4.81
C TYR A 228 -10.24 -0.95 -4.00
N ILE A 229 -9.79 -1.98 -3.26
CA ILE A 229 -10.59 -2.72 -2.28
C ILE A 229 -11.28 -1.80 -1.25
N LEU A 230 -10.71 -0.62 -0.98
CA LEU A 230 -11.34 0.37 -0.10
C LEU A 230 -12.66 0.91 -0.65
N VAL A 231 -12.88 0.91 -1.97
CA VAL A 231 -14.13 1.39 -2.58
C VAL A 231 -15.33 0.54 -2.17
N PRO A 232 -15.36 -0.80 -2.45
CA PRO A 232 -16.48 -1.62 -2.02
C PRO A 232 -16.59 -1.71 -0.49
N LEU A 233 -15.48 -1.66 0.25
CA LEU A 233 -15.52 -1.62 1.72
C LEU A 233 -16.18 -0.34 2.24
N ALA A 234 -15.80 0.83 1.72
CA ALA A 234 -16.40 2.10 2.12
C ALA A 234 -17.87 2.17 1.73
N ALA A 235 -18.22 1.69 0.54
CA ALA A 235 -19.60 1.59 0.08
C ALA A 235 -20.43 0.67 0.99
N GLY A 236 -19.92 -0.51 1.34
CA GLY A 236 -20.60 -1.47 2.22
C GLY A 236 -20.84 -0.90 3.62
N VAL A 237 -19.84 -0.28 4.24
CA VAL A 237 -19.97 0.37 5.55
C VAL A 237 -20.94 1.55 5.50
N TRP A 238 -20.89 2.34 4.42
CA TRP A 238 -21.82 3.45 4.21
C TRP A 238 -23.27 2.95 4.06
N LEU A 239 -23.50 1.91 3.25
CA LEU A 239 -24.83 1.30 3.07
C LEU A 239 -25.37 0.72 4.38
N TRP A 240 -24.53 -0.01 5.13
CA TRP A 240 -24.91 -0.55 6.43
C TRP A 240 -25.28 0.56 7.42
N GLN A 241 -24.47 1.63 7.48
CA GLN A 241 -24.75 2.75 8.36
C GLN A 241 -26.03 3.47 7.94
N ALA A 242 -26.21 3.73 6.65
CA ALA A 242 -27.42 4.35 6.11
C ALA A 242 -28.69 3.56 6.45
N ALA A 243 -28.63 2.22 6.42
CA ALA A 243 -29.72 1.36 6.85
C ALA A 243 -29.92 1.42 8.37
N ARG A 244 -28.85 1.32 9.17
CA ARG A 244 -28.92 1.25 10.64
C ARG A 244 -29.50 2.51 11.26
N ILE A 245 -29.09 3.69 10.79
CA ILE A 245 -29.56 4.98 11.30
C ILE A 245 -30.66 5.61 10.43
N HIS A 246 -31.25 4.83 9.50
CA HIS A 246 -32.35 5.26 8.64
C HIS A 246 -32.08 6.60 7.93
N MET A 247 -30.90 6.76 7.32
CA MET A 247 -30.55 8.00 6.60
C MET A 247 -31.46 8.18 5.39
N VAL A 248 -32.21 9.29 5.35
CA VAL A 248 -33.14 9.59 4.25
C VAL A 248 -32.76 10.89 3.55
N GLY A 249 -33.09 10.99 2.26
CA GLY A 249 -33.03 12.22 1.48
C GLY A 249 -31.65 12.90 1.48
N ARG A 250 -31.61 14.16 1.94
CA ARG A 250 -30.43 15.03 1.87
C ARG A 250 -29.22 14.48 2.62
N GLU A 251 -29.43 13.81 3.75
CA GLU A 251 -28.33 13.31 4.58
C GLU A 251 -27.59 12.14 3.92
N ARG A 252 -28.34 11.24 3.30
CA ARG A 252 -27.82 10.12 2.51
C ARG A 252 -26.96 10.63 1.36
N TRP A 253 -27.48 11.59 0.59
CA TRP A 253 -26.73 12.20 -0.51
C TRP A 253 -25.50 12.98 -0.04
N ARG A 254 -25.61 13.74 1.05
CA ARG A 254 -24.48 14.49 1.61
C ARG A 254 -23.32 13.57 2.01
N THR A 255 -23.60 12.44 2.63
CA THR A 255 -22.55 11.49 3.03
C THR A 255 -22.00 10.68 1.87
N ALA A 256 -22.84 10.28 0.91
CA ALA A 256 -22.39 9.68 -0.34
C ALA A 256 -21.43 10.62 -1.10
N LEU A 257 -21.80 11.90 -1.24
CA LEU A 257 -20.95 12.91 -1.86
C LEU A 257 -19.69 13.18 -1.05
N ALA A 258 -19.77 13.17 0.28
CA ALA A 258 -18.59 13.35 1.12
C ALA A 258 -17.53 12.27 0.85
N VAL A 259 -17.92 11.01 0.60
CA VAL A 259 -16.97 9.95 0.24
C VAL A 259 -16.59 10.00 -1.24
N GLY A 260 -17.60 10.03 -2.11
CA GLY A 260 -17.43 9.87 -3.55
C GLY A 260 -16.72 11.04 -4.21
N LEU A 261 -17.05 12.28 -3.82
CA LEU A 261 -16.50 13.48 -4.47
C LEU A 261 -14.97 13.57 -4.34
N PRO A 262 -14.34 13.53 -3.15
CA PRO A 262 -12.88 13.58 -3.06
C PRO A 262 -12.21 12.37 -3.72
N ALA A 263 -12.81 11.17 -3.64
CA ALA A 263 -12.27 9.99 -4.30
C ALA A 263 -12.25 10.14 -5.83
N LEU A 264 -13.35 10.65 -6.41
CA LEU A 264 -13.47 10.90 -7.83
C LEU A 264 -12.58 12.07 -8.28
N LEU A 265 -12.52 13.17 -7.53
CA LEU A 265 -11.67 14.31 -7.89
C LEU A 265 -10.18 13.95 -7.93
N LEU A 266 -9.76 13.01 -7.08
CA LEU A 266 -8.39 12.48 -7.09
C LEU A 266 -8.17 11.44 -8.19
N GLY A 267 -9.07 10.46 -8.34
CA GLY A 267 -8.89 9.36 -9.31
C GLY A 267 -9.14 9.76 -10.77
N LEU A 268 -10.12 10.62 -11.04
CA LEU A 268 -10.58 10.95 -12.38
C LEU A 268 -9.48 11.55 -13.28
N PRO A 269 -8.64 12.50 -12.84
CA PRO A 269 -7.56 13.02 -13.68
C PRO A 269 -6.60 11.94 -14.15
N TRP A 270 -6.29 10.97 -13.29
CA TRP A 270 -5.40 9.85 -13.62
C TRP A 270 -6.04 8.90 -14.66
N TRP A 271 -7.28 8.50 -14.44
CA TRP A 271 -7.99 7.64 -15.39
C TRP A 271 -8.21 8.33 -16.74
N ALA A 272 -8.58 9.60 -16.73
CA ALA A 272 -8.74 10.39 -17.95
C ALA A 272 -7.42 10.49 -18.72
N ARG A 273 -6.30 10.75 -18.02
CA ARG A 273 -4.97 10.75 -18.62
C ARG A 273 -4.64 9.40 -19.26
N ASN A 274 -4.88 8.28 -18.57
CA ASN A 274 -4.64 6.96 -19.14
C ASN A 274 -5.54 6.65 -20.33
N MET A 275 -6.81 7.05 -20.31
CA MET A 275 -7.71 6.90 -21.45
C MET A 275 -7.24 7.70 -22.68
N LEU A 276 -6.65 8.88 -22.46
CA LEU A 276 -6.09 9.70 -23.55
C LEU A 276 -4.78 9.12 -24.09
N VAL A 277 -3.94 8.53 -23.24
CA VAL A 277 -2.61 8.02 -23.62
C VAL A 277 -2.67 6.59 -24.19
N TYR A 278 -3.45 5.71 -23.57
CA TYR A 278 -3.53 4.28 -23.89
C TYR A 278 -4.81 3.89 -24.65
N GLY A 279 -5.78 4.80 -24.72
CA GLY A 279 -7.07 4.60 -25.38
C GLY A 279 -8.23 4.46 -24.39
N PRO A 280 -9.48 4.74 -24.83
CA PRO A 280 -10.64 4.88 -23.94
C PRO A 280 -10.99 3.60 -23.17
N GLY A 281 -10.55 2.43 -23.64
CA GLY A 281 -10.75 1.15 -22.96
C GLY A 281 -9.73 0.81 -21.88
N ASP A 282 -8.72 1.66 -21.64
CA ASP A 282 -7.61 1.36 -20.72
C ASP A 282 -7.37 2.43 -19.63
N PRO A 283 -8.38 2.75 -18.79
CA PRO A 283 -8.23 3.75 -17.73
C PRO A 283 -7.18 3.40 -16.66
N MET A 284 -6.82 2.11 -16.54
CA MET A 284 -5.86 1.62 -15.55
C MET A 284 -4.48 1.32 -16.15
N GLY A 285 -4.30 1.45 -17.47
CA GLY A 285 -3.05 1.12 -18.16
C GLY A 285 -2.72 -0.39 -18.20
N LEU A 286 -3.69 -1.26 -17.89
CA LEU A 286 -3.50 -2.71 -17.80
C LEU A 286 -3.43 -3.36 -19.18
N VAL A 287 -4.23 -2.88 -20.14
CA VAL A 287 -4.18 -3.40 -21.52
C VAL A 287 -2.82 -3.07 -22.12
N ARG A 288 -2.33 -1.85 -21.90
CA ARG A 288 -0.99 -1.44 -22.32
C ARG A 288 0.09 -2.24 -21.60
N HIS A 289 -0.03 -2.45 -20.29
CA HIS A 289 0.89 -3.27 -19.52
C HIS A 289 1.01 -4.68 -20.10
N ASP A 290 -0.11 -5.36 -20.35
CA ASP A 290 -0.12 -6.72 -20.88
C ASP A 290 0.45 -6.83 -22.31
N ALA A 291 0.39 -5.74 -23.08
CA ALA A 291 1.00 -5.65 -24.40
C ALA A 291 2.52 -5.45 -24.36
N VAL A 292 3.05 -4.84 -23.29
CA VAL A 292 4.49 -4.56 -23.12
C VAL A 292 5.18 -5.68 -22.35
N VAL A 293 4.57 -6.13 -21.24
CA VAL A 293 5.10 -7.19 -20.37
C VAL A 293 4.71 -8.55 -20.92
N THR A 294 5.57 -9.06 -21.80
CA THR A 294 5.38 -10.33 -22.50
C THR A 294 6.47 -11.34 -22.12
N GLY A 295 6.18 -12.63 -22.23
CA GLY A 295 7.12 -13.71 -21.89
C GLY A 295 7.15 -14.11 -20.41
N GLN A 296 6.44 -13.42 -19.53
CA GLN A 296 6.24 -13.88 -18.15
C GLN A 296 5.31 -15.10 -18.11
N PRO A 297 5.61 -16.10 -17.27
CA PRO A 297 4.70 -17.22 -17.03
C PRO A 297 3.34 -16.71 -16.53
N ARG A 298 2.27 -17.04 -17.26
CA ARG A 298 0.89 -16.69 -16.87
C ARG A 298 0.26 -17.86 -16.12
N THR A 299 -0.55 -17.55 -15.11
CA THR A 299 -1.29 -18.55 -14.32
C THR A 299 -2.07 -19.52 -15.21
N ALA A 300 -2.76 -19.01 -16.24
CA ALA A 300 -3.53 -19.85 -17.16
C ALA A 300 -2.64 -20.84 -17.95
N ALA A 301 -1.49 -20.37 -18.46
CA ALA A 301 -0.54 -21.25 -19.16
C ALA A 301 0.02 -22.32 -18.22
N TRP A 302 0.39 -21.92 -17.00
CA TRP A 302 0.90 -22.86 -15.99
C TRP A 302 -0.14 -23.92 -15.60
N ILE A 303 -1.41 -23.55 -15.44
CA ILE A 303 -2.50 -24.50 -15.17
C ILE A 303 -2.71 -25.46 -16.34
N LEU A 304 -2.62 -24.98 -17.58
CA LEU A 304 -2.74 -25.82 -18.77
C LEU A 304 -1.58 -26.84 -18.86
N GLU A 305 -0.37 -26.43 -18.47
CA GLU A 305 0.82 -27.28 -18.52
C GLU A 305 0.92 -28.27 -17.34
N GLN A 306 0.62 -27.82 -16.12
CA GLN A 306 0.89 -28.57 -14.87
C GLN A 306 -0.38 -29.12 -14.22
N GLY A 307 -1.55 -28.66 -14.66
CA GLY A 307 -2.85 -29.05 -14.11
C GLY A 307 -3.28 -28.27 -12.87
N LEU A 308 -4.58 -28.31 -12.59
CA LEU A 308 -5.20 -27.62 -11.44
C LEU A 308 -4.72 -28.16 -10.09
N GLY A 309 -4.43 -29.46 -9.99
CA GLY A 309 -3.94 -30.08 -8.75
C GLY A 309 -2.59 -29.51 -8.32
N ALA A 310 -1.62 -29.49 -9.25
CA ALA A 310 -0.32 -28.89 -9.01
C ALA A 310 -0.43 -27.38 -8.71
N TYR A 311 -1.40 -26.70 -9.34
CA TYR A 311 -1.62 -25.27 -9.08
C TYR A 311 -2.14 -25.05 -7.67
N GLY A 312 -3.07 -25.88 -7.20
CA GLY A 312 -3.55 -25.84 -5.83
C GLY A 312 -2.44 -26.05 -4.81
N GLU A 313 -1.57 -27.05 -5.03
CA GLU A 313 -0.41 -27.29 -4.18
C GLU A 313 0.56 -26.11 -4.18
N ARG A 314 0.91 -25.58 -5.36
CA ARG A 314 1.77 -24.39 -5.50
C ARG A 314 1.14 -23.19 -4.82
N LEU A 315 -0.16 -22.95 -5.01
CA LEU A 315 -0.88 -21.83 -4.41
C LEU A 315 -0.76 -21.89 -2.88
N VAL A 316 -1.01 -23.05 -2.26
CA VAL A 316 -0.90 -23.19 -0.81
C VAL A 316 0.56 -23.06 -0.35
N SER A 317 1.45 -23.84 -0.93
CA SER A 317 2.85 -23.93 -0.47
C SER A 317 3.63 -22.64 -0.73
N PHE A 318 3.52 -22.06 -1.92
CA PHE A 318 4.22 -20.84 -2.29
C PHE A 318 3.67 -19.64 -1.52
N THR A 319 2.34 -19.50 -1.40
CA THR A 319 1.74 -18.40 -0.62
C THR A 319 2.16 -18.49 0.85
N PHE A 320 2.20 -19.69 1.43
CA PHE A 320 2.68 -19.88 2.79
C PHE A 320 4.15 -19.47 2.94
N ARG A 321 5.02 -19.91 2.01
CA ARG A 321 6.44 -19.54 2.03
C ARG A 321 6.63 -18.03 1.84
N SER A 322 5.98 -17.44 0.84
CA SER A 322 6.08 -16.01 0.54
C SER A 322 5.49 -15.14 1.65
N PHE A 323 4.50 -15.63 2.38
CA PHE A 323 3.96 -14.93 3.55
C PHE A 323 5.02 -14.74 4.64
N TRP A 324 5.83 -15.77 4.92
CA TRP A 324 6.88 -15.70 5.93
C TRP A 324 8.13 -15.00 5.43
N GLY A 325 8.62 -15.38 4.25
CA GLY A 325 9.83 -14.80 3.66
C GLY A 325 10.36 -15.62 2.49
N VAL A 326 10.13 -15.10 1.28
CA VAL A 326 10.88 -15.46 0.08
C VAL A 326 11.53 -14.17 -0.42
N PHE A 327 12.84 -14.06 -0.22
CA PHE A 327 13.60 -12.84 -0.51
C PHE A 327 14.26 -12.89 -1.88
N GLY A 328 14.77 -11.74 -2.33
CA GLY A 328 15.28 -11.60 -3.69
C GLY A 328 14.13 -11.52 -4.69
N TRP A 329 14.40 -11.84 -5.95
CA TRP A 329 13.41 -11.88 -7.04
C TRP A 329 12.47 -13.10 -6.98
N LEU A 330 12.03 -13.48 -5.77
CA LEU A 330 11.18 -14.64 -5.51
C LEU A 330 11.71 -15.96 -6.10
N GLY A 331 13.04 -16.04 -6.29
CA GLY A 331 13.71 -17.25 -6.76
C GLY A 331 13.68 -18.30 -5.66
N VAL A 332 12.96 -19.40 -5.91
CA VAL A 332 13.04 -20.64 -5.14
C VAL A 332 13.89 -21.62 -5.93
#